data_AF-A0A7J9FNV5-F1
#
_entry.id   AF-A0A7J9FNV5-F1
#
_cell.length_a   1.000
_cell.length_b   1.000
_cell.length_c   1.000
_cell.angle_alpha   90.00
_cell.angle_beta   90.00
_cell.angle_gamma   90.00
#
_symmetry.space_group_name_H-M   'P 1'
#
loop_
_entity.id
_entity.type
_entity.pdbx_description
1 polymer ?
#
loop_
_entity_poly.entity_id
_entity_poly.type
_entity_poly.pdbx_seq_one_letter_code
_entity_poly.pdbx_strand_id
1 'polypeptide(L)'
;MSNAWKQIHRMKRITVGAAMTPEYHGWRSKRINDNIPRPREECVRSIEEHLRVVSSELEIIKEDFGKKNSELGKKIEQLEEEKMRLGLDVDIHKLEAEKLRKGKNNAEEDLDSLKTDYKKLRLSLRTAGLGKTSEQWQHEIKEEKTKTDQWEKKFQDVRARESALEKSLLECQNEEVRLKARVAELERSLHLCSSRNSVIELKACLSKIEELKKKIRELEDTLQIRDRDYIMGKAVTQVREVADHLQTLAVQADILSLKYESESNRGRELAWLLRRVKALSINAKPYM
;
A
#
# COMPACT_ATOMS: atom_id res chain seq x y z
N MET A 1 -55.64 -18.88 -75.05
CA MET A 1 -56.48 -17.66 -75.14
C MET A 1 -56.90 -17.39 -76.60
N SER A 2 -57.91 -18.09 -77.14
CA SER A 2 -58.33 -17.91 -78.55
C SER A 2 -59.85 -18.07 -78.79
N ASN A 3 -60.68 -17.58 -77.85
CA ASN A 3 -62.15 -17.64 -78.00
C ASN A 3 -62.89 -16.29 -77.84
N ALA A 4 -62.23 -15.20 -77.44
CA ALA A 4 -62.88 -13.89 -77.32
C ALA A 4 -63.10 -13.16 -78.67
N TRP A 5 -62.27 -13.46 -79.69
CA TRP A 5 -62.33 -12.72 -80.97
C TRP A 5 -63.47 -13.19 -81.90
N LYS A 6 -63.94 -14.43 -81.76
CA LYS A 6 -65.07 -14.97 -82.55
C LYS A 6 -66.45 -14.45 -82.12
N GLN A 7 -66.57 -13.87 -80.92
CA GLN A 7 -67.85 -13.43 -80.37
C GLN A 7 -68.23 -12.01 -80.82
N ILE A 8 -67.24 -11.10 -80.96
CA ILE A 8 -67.47 -9.70 -81.35
C ILE A 8 -67.89 -9.58 -82.84
N HIS A 9 -67.40 -10.46 -83.71
CA HIS A 9 -67.78 -10.45 -85.13
C HIS A 9 -69.16 -11.07 -85.44
N ARG A 10 -69.76 -11.83 -84.50
CA ARG A 10 -71.12 -12.37 -84.69
C ARG A 10 -72.23 -11.37 -84.32
N MET A 11 -71.99 -10.41 -83.43
CA MET A 11 -73.01 -9.42 -83.03
C MET A 11 -73.23 -8.27 -84.03
N LYS A 12 -72.34 -8.06 -85.02
CA LYS A 12 -72.52 -6.97 -86.01
C LYS A 12 -73.26 -7.36 -87.29
N ARG A 13 -73.50 -8.65 -87.56
CA ARG A 13 -74.27 -9.10 -88.74
C ARG A 13 -75.77 -9.26 -88.50
N ILE A 14 -76.22 -9.35 -87.24
CA ILE A 14 -77.65 -9.56 -86.93
C ILE A 14 -78.38 -8.22 -86.68
N THR A 15 -77.70 -7.17 -86.22
CA THR A 15 -78.35 -5.90 -85.85
C THR A 15 -78.47 -4.86 -86.98
N VAL A 16 -77.80 -5.05 -88.12
CA VAL A 16 -77.89 -4.10 -89.27
C VAL A 16 -79.07 -4.44 -90.21
N GLY A 17 -79.70 -5.61 -90.06
CA GLY A 17 -80.87 -6.01 -90.87
C GLY A 17 -82.21 -5.38 -90.45
N ALA A 18 -82.27 -4.71 -89.29
CA ALA A 18 -83.53 -4.20 -88.72
C ALA A 18 -83.71 -2.67 -88.82
N ALA A 19 -82.77 -1.95 -89.46
CA ALA A 19 -82.81 -0.49 -89.65
C ALA A 19 -82.94 -0.08 -91.14
N MET A 20 -83.65 -0.88 -91.94
CA MET A 20 -84.15 -0.44 -93.24
C MET A 20 -85.62 -0.06 -93.06
N THR A 21 -85.94 1.21 -93.26
CA THR A 21 -87.32 1.72 -93.18
C THR A 21 -88.20 1.02 -94.22
N PRO A 22 -89.47 0.70 -93.89
CA PRO A 22 -90.39 -0.01 -94.80
C PRO A 22 -90.68 0.76 -96.11
N GLU A 23 -90.33 2.04 -96.17
CA GLU A 23 -90.42 2.91 -97.34
C GLU A 23 -89.45 2.52 -98.47
N TYR A 24 -88.28 1.94 -98.15
CA TYR A 24 -87.27 1.57 -99.17
C TYR A 24 -87.73 0.40 -100.05
N HIS A 25 -88.47 -0.56 -99.49
CA HIS A 25 -89.06 -1.66 -100.26
C HIS A 25 -90.24 -1.20 -101.14
N GLY A 26 -91.04 -0.23 -100.67
CA GLY A 26 -92.09 0.41 -101.48
C GLY A 26 -91.54 1.22 -102.66
N TRP A 27 -90.41 1.91 -102.46
CA TRP A 27 -89.70 2.66 -103.51
C TRP A 27 -89.11 1.73 -104.59
N ARG A 28 -88.60 0.56 -104.20
CA ARG A 28 -87.99 -0.40 -105.13
C ARG A 28 -89.00 -1.13 -106.04
N SER A 29 -90.21 -1.39 -105.53
CA SER A 29 -91.28 -2.08 -106.27
C SER A 29 -92.02 -1.20 -107.30
N LYS A 30 -91.78 0.13 -107.28
CA LYS A 30 -92.45 1.11 -108.15
C LYS A 30 -91.61 1.54 -109.36
N ARG A 31 -90.43 0.94 -109.58
CA ARG A 31 -89.64 1.21 -110.79
C ARG A 31 -90.24 0.49 -112.00
N ILE A 32 -91.00 1.24 -112.79
CA ILE A 32 -91.15 0.97 -114.22
C ILE A 32 -89.76 1.12 -114.84
N ASN A 33 -89.32 0.11 -115.57
CA ASN A 33 -87.99 0.06 -116.19
C ASN A 33 -87.98 0.90 -117.47
N ASP A 34 -87.68 2.20 -117.34
CA ASP A 34 -87.55 3.12 -118.48
C ASP A 34 -86.12 3.18 -119.06
N ASN A 35 -85.23 2.25 -118.68
CA ASN A 35 -83.84 2.22 -119.16
C ASN A 35 -83.63 1.43 -120.46
N ILE A 36 -84.61 1.41 -121.37
CA ILE A 36 -84.35 1.11 -122.78
C ILE A 36 -84.52 2.41 -123.57
N PRO A 37 -83.43 3.12 -123.90
CA PRO A 37 -83.50 4.20 -124.86
C PRO A 37 -83.88 3.61 -126.22
N ARG A 38 -85.10 3.94 -126.66
CA ARG A 38 -85.59 3.76 -128.02
C ARG A 38 -84.65 4.49 -128.99
N PRO A 39 -84.10 3.85 -130.05
CA PRO A 39 -83.22 4.54 -130.96
C PRO A 39 -84.04 5.54 -131.79
N ARG A 40 -83.71 6.83 -131.67
CA ARG A 40 -84.08 7.84 -132.67
C ARG A 40 -82.80 8.32 -133.32
N GLU A 41 -82.75 8.11 -134.62
CA GLU A 41 -81.79 8.67 -135.55
C GLU A 41 -81.80 10.20 -135.49
N GLU A 42 -80.62 10.75 -135.80
CA GLU A 42 -80.30 12.17 -136.01
C GLU A 42 -79.89 13.02 -134.79
N CYS A 43 -78.65 12.82 -134.32
CA CYS A 43 -77.72 13.95 -134.20
C CYS A 43 -76.26 13.46 -134.19
N VAL A 44 -75.58 13.68 -135.29
CA VAL A 44 -74.15 13.40 -135.50
C VAL A 44 -73.31 14.44 -134.74
N ARG A 45 -72.86 14.11 -133.53
CA ARG A 45 -71.70 14.74 -132.85
C ARG A 45 -71.01 13.67 -132.00
N SER A 46 -69.70 13.46 -132.21
CA SER A 46 -68.99 12.33 -131.61
C SER A 46 -68.71 12.58 -130.11
N ILE A 47 -68.83 11.50 -129.33
CA ILE A 47 -68.58 11.44 -127.87
C ILE A 47 -67.15 11.89 -127.51
N GLU A 48 -66.24 11.88 -128.47
CA GLU A 48 -64.82 12.19 -128.31
C GLU A 48 -64.55 13.68 -128.03
N GLU A 49 -65.40 14.60 -128.51
CA GLU A 49 -65.25 16.05 -128.26
C GLU A 49 -65.62 16.47 -126.83
N HIS A 50 -66.48 15.74 -126.13
CA HIS A 50 -66.85 16.05 -124.74
C HIS A 50 -65.80 15.64 -123.71
N LEU A 51 -64.84 14.79 -124.09
CA LEU A 51 -63.82 14.24 -123.18
C LEU A 51 -62.47 14.96 -123.27
N ARG A 52 -62.27 15.91 -124.20
CA ARG A 52 -60.93 16.39 -124.55
C ARG A 52 -60.56 17.81 -124.07
N VAL A 53 -61.47 18.60 -123.49
CA VAL A 53 -61.20 20.04 -123.22
C VAL A 53 -61.59 20.55 -121.81
N VAL A 54 -62.17 19.73 -120.92
CA VAL A 54 -62.50 20.18 -119.55
C VAL A 54 -61.90 19.21 -118.53
N SER A 55 -60.94 19.69 -117.74
CA SER A 55 -60.48 19.00 -116.52
C SER A 55 -61.70 18.67 -115.68
N SER A 56 -62.03 17.38 -115.54
CA SER A 56 -63.29 16.94 -114.93
C SER A 56 -63.26 17.20 -113.42
N GLU A 57 -64.38 17.55 -112.78
CA GLU A 57 -64.48 17.74 -111.32
C GLU A 57 -63.90 16.55 -110.52
N LEU A 58 -64.01 15.34 -111.08
CA LEU A 58 -63.42 14.12 -110.53
C LEU A 58 -61.89 14.12 -110.50
N GLU A 59 -61.24 14.76 -111.46
CA GLU A 59 -59.77 14.85 -111.54
C GLU A 59 -59.23 15.80 -110.47
N ILE A 60 -59.93 16.92 -110.23
CA ILE A 60 -59.66 17.86 -109.13
C ILE A 60 -59.84 17.16 -107.77
N ILE A 61 -60.95 16.43 -107.59
CA ILE A 61 -61.22 15.67 -106.36
C ILE A 61 -60.13 14.61 -106.13
N LYS A 62 -59.73 13.89 -107.17
CA LYS A 62 -58.68 12.86 -107.07
C LYS A 62 -57.34 13.46 -106.66
N GLU A 63 -56.98 14.62 -107.22
CA GLU A 63 -55.75 15.32 -106.85
C GLU A 63 -55.80 15.83 -105.40
N ASP A 64 -56.93 16.40 -104.96
CA ASP A 64 -57.14 16.85 -103.58
C ASP A 64 -57.08 15.70 -102.56
N PHE A 65 -57.68 14.55 -102.89
CA PHE A 65 -57.55 13.34 -102.08
C PHE A 65 -56.10 12.84 -102.04
N GLY A 66 -55.37 12.93 -103.16
CA GLY A 66 -53.95 12.61 -103.22
C GLY A 66 -53.10 13.50 -102.30
N LYS A 67 -53.34 14.82 -102.33
CA LYS A 67 -52.68 15.81 -101.45
C LYS A 67 -52.98 15.53 -99.97
N LYS A 68 -54.26 15.35 -99.61
CA LYS A 68 -54.67 15.02 -98.23
C LYS A 68 -54.08 13.71 -97.73
N ASN A 69 -54.03 12.66 -98.56
CA ASN A 69 -53.41 11.39 -98.18
C ASN A 69 -51.89 11.53 -97.97
N SER A 70 -51.21 12.35 -98.77
CA SER A 70 -49.78 12.63 -98.57
C SER A 70 -49.54 13.40 -97.27
N GLU A 71 -50.37 14.40 -96.96
CA GLU A 71 -50.30 15.13 -95.69
C GLU A 71 -50.55 14.24 -94.47
N LEU A 72 -51.58 13.38 -94.54
CA LEU A 72 -51.87 12.42 -93.48
C LEU A 72 -50.72 11.41 -93.31
N GLY A 73 -50.12 10.95 -94.41
CA GLY A 73 -48.94 10.07 -94.37
C GLY A 73 -47.77 10.71 -93.63
N LYS A 74 -47.43 11.96 -93.97
CA LYS A 74 -46.37 12.73 -93.27
C LYS A 74 -46.68 12.92 -91.79
N LYS A 75 -47.94 13.16 -91.43
CA LYS A 75 -48.36 13.30 -90.03
C LYS A 75 -48.27 11.98 -89.25
N ILE A 76 -48.58 10.85 -89.89
CA ILE A 76 -48.41 9.53 -89.29
C ILE A 76 -46.92 9.26 -89.04
N GLU A 77 -46.05 9.53 -90.02
CA GLU A 77 -44.60 9.36 -89.89
C GLU A 77 -44.02 10.21 -88.75
N GLN A 78 -44.42 11.49 -88.66
CA GLN A 78 -44.03 12.37 -87.54
C GLN A 78 -44.46 11.82 -86.18
N LEU A 79 -45.70 11.34 -86.06
CA LEU A 79 -46.21 10.75 -84.82
C LEU A 79 -45.48 9.45 -84.46
N GLU A 80 -45.10 8.64 -85.44
CA GLU A 80 -44.30 7.44 -85.22
C GLU A 80 -42.89 7.79 -84.73
N GLU A 81 -42.24 8.80 -85.30
CA GLU A 81 -40.95 9.29 -84.80
C GLU A 81 -41.05 9.89 -83.39
N GLU A 82 -42.07 10.70 -83.11
CA GLU A 82 -42.31 11.25 -81.77
C GLU A 82 -42.56 10.14 -80.75
N LYS A 83 -43.35 9.13 -81.10
CA LYS A 83 -43.57 7.95 -80.25
C LYS A 83 -42.26 7.20 -79.97
N MET A 84 -41.39 7.04 -80.97
CA MET A 84 -40.07 6.43 -80.78
C MET A 84 -39.18 7.27 -79.87
N ARG A 85 -39.13 8.59 -80.05
CA ARG A 85 -38.39 9.53 -79.18
C ARG A 85 -38.87 9.45 -77.74
N LEU A 86 -40.18 9.54 -77.51
CA LEU A 86 -40.77 9.42 -76.16
C LEU A 86 -40.53 8.05 -75.53
N GLY A 87 -40.55 6.98 -76.32
CA GLY A 87 -40.20 5.64 -75.84
C GLY A 87 -38.78 5.58 -75.27
N LEU A 88 -37.81 6.17 -75.98
CA LEU A 88 -36.41 6.26 -75.52
C LEU A 88 -36.29 7.09 -74.25
N ASP A 89 -36.96 8.25 -74.16
CA ASP A 89 -36.93 9.11 -72.96
C ASP A 89 -37.48 8.39 -71.72
N VAL A 90 -38.56 7.60 -71.88
CA VAL A 90 -39.12 6.79 -70.79
C VAL A 90 -38.12 5.74 -70.31
N ASP A 91 -37.42 5.07 -71.24
CA ASP A 91 -36.41 4.07 -70.88
C ASP A 91 -35.18 4.71 -70.19
N ILE A 92 -34.76 5.90 -70.63
CA ILE A 92 -33.69 6.68 -69.99
C ILE A 92 -34.10 7.03 -68.55
N HIS A 93 -35.27 7.63 -68.34
CA HIS A 93 -35.75 7.99 -67.01
C HIS A 93 -35.90 6.76 -66.09
N LYS A 94 -36.33 5.62 -66.64
CA LYS A 94 -36.42 4.37 -65.88
C LYS A 94 -35.05 3.89 -65.41
N LEU A 95 -34.04 3.96 -66.29
CA LEU A 95 -32.67 3.58 -65.95
C LEU A 95 -32.07 4.53 -64.90
N GLU A 96 -32.31 5.84 -65.01
CA GLU A 96 -31.88 6.83 -64.03
C GLU A 96 -32.53 6.62 -62.67
N ALA A 97 -33.85 6.39 -62.63
CA ALA A 97 -34.56 6.10 -61.40
C ALA A 97 -34.04 4.82 -60.72
N GLU A 98 -33.69 3.79 -61.49
CA GLU A 98 -33.09 2.58 -60.94
C GLU A 98 -31.69 2.82 -60.35
N LYS A 99 -30.85 3.62 -61.03
CA LYS A 99 -29.54 4.03 -60.50
C LYS A 99 -29.69 4.81 -59.19
N LEU A 100 -30.61 5.77 -59.14
CA LEU A 100 -30.89 6.54 -57.93
C LEU A 100 -31.38 5.64 -56.79
N ARG A 101 -32.24 4.67 -57.09
CA ARG A 101 -32.72 3.69 -56.09
C ARG A 101 -31.56 2.87 -55.53
N LYS A 102 -30.66 2.38 -56.37
CA LYS A 102 -29.46 1.64 -55.93
C LYS A 102 -28.55 2.50 -55.06
N GLY A 103 -28.29 3.74 -55.48
CA GLY A 103 -27.50 4.70 -54.70
C GLY A 103 -28.11 4.99 -53.33
N LYS A 104 -29.43 5.18 -53.26
CA LYS A 104 -30.16 5.39 -52.01
C LYS A 104 -30.03 4.20 -51.06
N ASN A 105 -30.24 2.97 -51.56
CA ASN A 105 -30.16 1.76 -50.74
C ASN A 105 -28.75 1.59 -50.15
N ASN A 106 -27.69 1.80 -50.94
CA ASN A 106 -26.31 1.72 -50.45
C ASN A 106 -26.05 2.75 -49.35
N ALA A 107 -26.50 4.00 -49.52
CA ALA A 107 -26.34 5.04 -48.52
C ALA A 107 -27.10 4.73 -47.21
N GLU A 108 -28.24 4.04 -47.30
CA GLU A 108 -29.02 3.60 -46.15
C GLU A 108 -28.32 2.45 -45.39
N GLU A 109 -27.74 1.49 -46.11
CA GLU A 109 -26.90 0.44 -45.52
C GLU A 109 -25.66 1.02 -44.81
N ASP A 110 -24.99 2.00 -45.42
CA ASP A 110 -23.85 2.70 -44.81
C ASP A 110 -24.26 3.44 -43.53
N LEU A 111 -25.43 4.08 -43.54
CA LEU A 111 -25.98 4.78 -42.37
C LEU A 111 -26.29 3.81 -41.23
N ASP A 112 -26.89 2.66 -41.53
CA ASP A 112 -27.19 1.63 -40.54
C ASP A 112 -25.91 1.00 -39.97
N SER A 113 -24.90 0.76 -40.83
CA SER A 113 -23.57 0.32 -40.41
C SER A 113 -22.93 1.32 -39.44
N LEU A 114 -22.87 2.60 -39.81
CA LEU A 114 -22.33 3.68 -38.97
C LEU A 114 -23.07 3.79 -37.64
N LYS A 115 -24.40 3.66 -37.65
CA LYS A 115 -25.22 3.66 -36.43
C LYS A 115 -24.89 2.48 -35.52
N THR A 116 -24.60 1.30 -36.07
CA THR A 116 -24.19 0.14 -35.28
C THR A 116 -22.81 0.34 -34.66
N ASP A 117 -21.86 0.89 -35.42
CA ASP A 117 -20.50 1.14 -34.94
C ASP A 117 -20.47 2.25 -33.88
N TYR A 118 -21.27 3.31 -34.04
CA TYR A 118 -21.45 4.32 -33.00
C TYR A 118 -21.98 3.72 -31.69
N LYS A 119 -22.97 2.82 -31.76
CA LYS A 119 -23.49 2.13 -30.57
C LYS A 119 -22.41 1.27 -29.91
N LYS A 120 -21.62 0.52 -30.68
CA LYS A 120 -20.48 -0.26 -30.16
C LYS A 120 -19.45 0.64 -29.49
N LEU A 121 -19.04 1.73 -30.15
CA LEU A 121 -18.08 2.69 -29.60
C LEU A 121 -18.55 3.25 -28.26
N ARG A 122 -19.83 3.66 -28.17
CA ARG A 122 -20.42 4.18 -26.92
C ARG A 122 -20.42 3.13 -25.80
N LEU A 123 -20.70 1.87 -26.12
CA LEU A 123 -20.62 0.76 -25.16
C LEU A 123 -19.18 0.53 -24.71
N SER A 124 -18.22 0.47 -25.65
CA SER A 124 -16.79 0.33 -25.33
C SER A 124 -16.28 1.48 -24.46
N LEU A 125 -16.72 2.72 -24.70
CA LEU A 125 -16.36 3.89 -23.88
C LEU A 125 -16.86 3.74 -22.44
N ARG A 126 -18.07 3.20 -22.25
CA ARG A 126 -18.62 2.90 -20.93
C ARG A 126 -17.86 1.76 -20.24
N THR A 127 -17.56 0.68 -20.96
CA THR A 127 -16.84 -0.49 -20.42
C THR A 127 -15.40 -0.13 -20.02
N ALA A 128 -14.71 0.69 -20.81
CA ALA A 128 -13.35 1.15 -20.51
C ALA A 128 -13.31 2.16 -19.34
N GLY A 129 -14.46 2.52 -18.74
CA GLY A 129 -14.54 3.54 -17.68
C GLY A 129 -14.26 4.97 -18.16
N LEU A 130 -14.05 5.17 -19.47
CA LEU A 130 -13.90 6.48 -20.11
C LEU A 130 -15.22 7.25 -20.22
N GLY A 131 -16.35 6.59 -19.97
CA GLY A 131 -17.67 7.21 -19.87
C GLY A 131 -17.88 8.07 -18.62
N LYS A 132 -16.87 8.21 -17.75
CA LYS A 132 -16.91 9.13 -16.60
C LYS A 132 -17.10 10.57 -17.08
N THR A 133 -17.99 11.30 -16.41
CA THR A 133 -18.17 12.72 -16.68
C THR A 133 -16.96 13.51 -16.18
N SER A 134 -16.71 14.69 -16.77
CA SER A 134 -15.58 15.55 -16.36
C SER A 134 -15.63 15.88 -14.86
N GLU A 135 -16.82 16.05 -14.30
CA GLU A 135 -17.04 16.29 -12.86
C GLU A 135 -16.57 15.14 -11.98
N GLN A 136 -16.80 13.89 -12.40
CA GLN A 136 -16.32 12.70 -11.67
C GLN A 136 -14.79 12.66 -11.65
N TRP A 137 -14.14 12.95 -12.78
CA TRP A 137 -12.67 13.06 -12.83
C TRP A 137 -12.15 14.18 -11.94
N GLN A 138 -12.81 15.34 -11.92
CA GLN A 138 -12.44 16.43 -11.02
C GLN A 138 -12.58 16.03 -9.55
N HIS A 139 -13.61 15.26 -9.20
CA HIS A 139 -13.79 14.73 -7.84
C HIS A 139 -12.69 13.73 -7.46
N GLU A 140 -12.39 12.75 -8.32
CA GLU A 140 -11.31 11.78 -8.10
C GLU A 140 -9.94 12.45 -7.96
N ILE A 141 -9.64 13.45 -8.81
CA ILE A 141 -8.40 14.22 -8.71
C ILE A 141 -8.35 14.98 -7.38
N LYS A 142 -9.48 15.56 -6.91
CA LYS A 142 -9.53 16.23 -5.61
C LYS A 142 -9.30 15.24 -4.47
N GLU A 143 -9.94 14.06 -4.49
CA GLU A 143 -9.71 13.02 -3.49
C GLU A 143 -8.24 12.58 -3.46
N GLU A 144 -7.64 12.29 -4.60
CA GLU A 144 -6.22 11.89 -4.68
C GLU A 144 -5.27 13.01 -4.23
N LYS A 145 -5.59 14.27 -4.52
CA LYS A 145 -4.86 15.41 -3.94
C LYS A 145 -4.95 15.43 -2.42
N THR A 146 -6.15 15.29 -1.85
CA THR A 146 -6.30 15.27 -0.38
C THR A 146 -5.59 14.07 0.26
N LYS A 147 -5.58 12.90 -0.39
CA LYS A 147 -4.81 11.73 0.05
C LYS A 147 -3.31 12.00 0.00
N THR A 148 -2.83 12.65 -1.07
CA THR A 148 -1.43 13.04 -1.23
C THR A 148 -1.01 13.99 -0.11
N ASP A 149 -1.82 15.02 0.18
CA ASP A 149 -1.56 15.96 1.27
C ASP A 149 -1.52 15.27 2.65
N GLN A 150 -2.39 14.28 2.86
CA GLN A 150 -2.37 13.46 4.08
C GLN A 150 -1.09 12.63 4.19
N TRP A 151 -0.63 12.03 3.09
CA TRP A 151 0.63 11.28 3.07
C TRP A 151 1.84 12.18 3.28
N GLU A 152 1.85 13.36 2.68
CA GLU A 152 2.90 14.36 2.88
C GLU A 152 2.97 14.76 4.36
N LYS A 153 1.82 15.03 5.00
CA LYS A 153 1.80 15.34 6.43
C LYS A 153 2.34 14.20 7.30
N LYS A 154 1.99 12.95 6.99
CA LYS A 154 2.54 11.78 7.69
C LYS A 154 4.05 11.65 7.48
N PHE A 155 4.52 11.90 6.27
CA PHE A 155 5.94 11.86 5.94
C PHE A 155 6.73 12.91 6.73
N GLN A 156 6.20 14.13 6.85
CA GLN A 156 6.81 15.17 7.67
C GLN A 156 6.82 14.82 9.17
N ASP A 157 5.76 14.19 9.70
CA ASP A 157 5.73 13.70 11.09
C ASP A 157 6.79 12.61 11.33
N VAL A 158 6.91 11.64 10.41
CA VAL A 158 7.95 10.60 10.49
C VAL A 158 9.34 11.22 10.45
N ARG A 159 9.57 12.20 9.56
CA ARG A 159 10.85 12.93 9.48
C ARG A 159 11.17 13.68 10.77
N ALA A 160 10.17 14.31 11.40
CA ALA A 160 10.36 15.00 12.68
C ALA A 160 10.75 14.02 13.81
N ARG A 161 10.12 12.83 13.84
CA ARG A 161 10.47 11.77 14.80
C ARG A 161 11.86 11.21 14.57
N GLU A 162 12.24 11.00 13.31
CA GLU A 162 13.58 10.55 12.94
C GLU A 162 14.65 11.54 13.43
N SER A 163 14.45 12.84 13.18
CA SER A 163 15.37 13.87 13.69
C SER A 163 15.42 13.92 15.22
N ALA A 164 14.30 13.69 15.92
CA ALA A 164 14.29 13.60 17.38
C ALA A 164 15.06 12.37 17.88
N LEU A 165 14.90 11.21 17.22
CA LEU A 165 15.65 10.00 17.55
C LEU A 165 17.15 10.17 17.31
N GLU A 166 17.55 10.81 16.21
CA GLU A 166 18.95 11.09 15.90
C GLU A 166 19.60 11.98 16.98
N LYS A 167 18.88 13.00 17.46
CA LYS A 167 19.34 13.82 18.60
C LYS A 167 19.51 12.99 19.86
N SER A 168 18.53 12.15 20.20
CA SER A 168 18.61 11.27 21.38
C SER A 168 19.76 10.26 21.27
N LEU A 169 20.06 9.78 20.06
CA LEU A 169 21.17 8.88 19.80
C LEU A 169 22.52 9.58 20.02
N LEU A 170 22.67 10.81 19.54
CA LEU A 170 23.85 11.63 19.79
C LEU A 170 24.04 11.93 21.28
N GLU A 171 22.95 12.22 22.01
CA GLU A 171 23.00 12.38 23.47
C GLU A 171 23.47 11.10 24.17
N CYS A 172 22.93 9.94 23.79
CA CYS A 172 23.37 8.64 24.30
C CYS A 172 24.85 8.35 24.00
N GLN A 173 25.33 8.67 22.80
CA GLN A 173 26.73 8.51 22.43
C GLN A 173 27.65 9.41 23.28
N ASN A 174 27.24 10.67 23.50
CA ASN A 174 28.00 11.58 24.36
C ASN A 174 28.03 11.09 25.82
N GLU A 175 26.92 10.56 26.32
CA GLU A 175 26.85 9.96 27.65
C GLU A 175 27.74 8.73 27.77
N GLU A 176 27.74 7.86 26.76
CA GLU A 176 28.61 6.68 26.72
C GLU A 176 30.09 7.07 26.79
N VAL A 177 30.51 8.09 26.04
CA VAL A 177 31.88 8.62 26.09
C VAL A 177 32.22 9.14 27.50
N ARG A 178 31.31 9.87 28.14
CA ARG A 178 31.48 10.36 29.52
C ARG A 178 31.61 9.21 30.53
N LEU A 179 30.78 8.19 30.39
CA LEU A 179 30.82 7.01 31.26
C LEU A 179 32.11 6.21 31.05
N LYS A 180 32.57 6.03 29.81
CA LYS A 180 33.87 5.41 29.51
C LYS A 180 35.02 6.17 30.19
N ALA A 181 35.00 7.50 30.17
CA ALA A 181 36.01 8.32 30.85
C ALA A 181 36.00 8.11 32.38
N ARG A 182 34.80 8.03 32.99
CA ARG A 182 34.65 7.73 34.43
C ARG A 182 35.13 6.33 34.80
N VAL A 183 34.82 5.33 33.98
CA VAL A 183 35.31 3.97 34.17
C VAL A 183 36.84 3.95 34.14
N ALA A 184 37.46 4.61 33.15
CA ALA A 184 38.92 4.70 33.07
C ALA A 184 39.56 5.46 34.26
N GLU A 185 38.86 6.41 34.88
CA GLU A 185 39.31 7.06 36.12
C GLU A 185 39.21 6.12 37.32
N LEU A 186 38.09 5.41 37.46
CA LEU A 186 37.90 4.43 38.53
C LEU A 186 38.91 3.28 38.43
N GLU A 187 39.17 2.76 37.23
CA GLU A 187 40.20 1.74 36.99
C GLU A 187 41.58 2.22 37.42
N ARG A 188 41.96 3.47 37.10
CA ARG A 188 43.21 4.07 37.58
C ARG A 188 43.26 4.16 39.10
N SER A 189 42.17 4.59 39.74
CA SER A 189 42.09 4.68 41.21
C SER A 189 42.17 3.31 41.88
N LEU A 190 41.53 2.30 41.29
CA LEU A 190 41.56 0.92 41.77
C LEU A 190 42.95 0.31 41.61
N HIS A 191 43.61 0.54 40.48
CA HIS A 191 45.00 0.14 40.28
C HIS A 191 45.90 0.81 41.32
N LEU A 192 45.71 2.11 41.58
CA LEU A 192 46.48 2.83 42.61
C LEU A 192 46.23 2.27 44.01
N CYS A 193 44.99 1.90 44.35
CA CYS A 193 44.65 1.27 45.62
C CYS A 193 45.21 -0.16 45.74
N SER A 194 45.28 -0.88 44.62
CA SER A 194 45.86 -2.22 44.55
C SER A 194 47.39 -2.17 44.64
N SER A 195 48.02 -1.15 44.05
CA SER A 195 49.47 -0.93 44.13
C SER A 195 49.88 -0.31 45.46
N ARG A 196 49.01 0.50 46.09
CA ARG A 196 49.14 0.88 47.49
C ARG A 196 49.00 -0.42 48.24
N ASN A 197 50.16 -0.90 48.63
CA ASN A 197 50.45 -2.13 49.30
C ASN A 197 49.83 -2.17 50.71
N SER A 198 48.60 -1.68 50.89
CA SER A 198 47.85 -1.60 52.14
C SER A 198 47.78 -2.97 52.80
N VAL A 199 47.64 -4.05 52.03
CA VAL A 199 47.72 -5.42 52.55
C VAL A 199 49.12 -5.74 53.09
N ILE A 200 50.20 -5.26 52.46
CA ILE A 200 51.58 -5.47 52.92
C ILE A 200 51.91 -4.54 54.11
N GLU A 201 51.48 -3.29 54.09
CA GLU A 201 51.60 -2.34 55.19
C GLU A 201 50.82 -2.84 56.42
N LEU A 202 49.59 -3.30 56.25
CA LEU A 202 48.79 -3.90 57.34
C LEU A 202 49.42 -5.18 57.87
N LYS A 203 49.97 -6.04 56.99
CA LYS A 203 50.73 -7.23 57.43
C LYS A 203 51.97 -6.82 58.24
N ALA A 204 52.71 -5.81 57.81
CA ALA A 204 53.88 -5.30 58.56
C ALA A 204 53.48 -4.72 59.92
N CYS A 205 52.40 -3.93 59.99
CA CYS A 205 51.85 -3.42 61.25
C CYS A 205 51.40 -4.54 62.17
N LEU A 206 50.77 -5.59 61.65
CA LEU A 206 50.33 -6.75 62.42
C LEU A 206 51.52 -7.49 63.04
N SER A 207 52.58 -7.75 62.26
CA SER A 207 53.82 -8.34 62.80
C SER A 207 54.47 -7.46 63.88
N LYS A 208 54.39 -6.12 63.74
CA LYS A 208 54.90 -5.18 64.76
C LYS A 208 54.11 -5.26 66.07
N ILE A 209 52.78 -5.39 65.97
CA ILE A 209 51.89 -5.56 67.14
C ILE A 209 52.22 -6.87 67.86
N GLU A 210 52.43 -7.97 67.13
CA GLU A 210 52.81 -9.25 67.72
C GLU A 210 54.16 -9.18 68.46
N GLU A 211 55.15 -8.48 67.88
CA GLU A 211 56.45 -8.22 68.50
C GLU A 211 56.30 -7.43 69.82
N LEU A 212 55.53 -6.34 69.81
CA LEU A 212 55.28 -5.53 70.99
C LEU A 212 54.53 -6.31 72.07
N LYS A 213 53.56 -7.14 71.67
CA LYS A 213 52.81 -8.00 72.59
C LYS A 213 53.74 -9.02 73.28
N LYS A 214 54.76 -9.52 72.58
CA LYS A 214 55.78 -10.39 73.18
C LYS A 214 56.63 -9.63 74.21
N LYS A 215 57.09 -8.42 73.88
CA LYS A 215 57.86 -7.57 74.80
C LYS A 215 57.08 -7.19 76.05
N ILE A 216 55.78 -6.92 75.92
CA ILE A 216 54.91 -6.64 77.07
C ILE A 216 54.87 -7.86 78.01
N ARG A 217 54.66 -9.07 77.47
CA ARG A 217 54.70 -10.30 78.29
C ARG A 217 56.04 -10.48 79.01
N GLU A 218 57.15 -10.27 78.31
CA GLU A 218 58.49 -10.34 78.92
C GLU A 218 58.66 -9.31 80.05
N LEU A 219 58.19 -8.08 79.85
CA LEU A 219 58.24 -7.04 80.88
C LEU A 219 57.32 -7.36 82.07
N GLU A 220 56.13 -7.91 81.85
CA GLU A 220 55.23 -8.37 82.90
C GLU A 220 55.89 -9.46 83.76
N ASP A 221 56.52 -10.45 83.14
CA ASP A 221 57.26 -11.50 83.85
C ASP A 221 58.40 -10.93 84.71
N THR A 222 59.17 -9.97 84.16
CA THR A 222 60.24 -9.32 84.95
C THR A 222 59.71 -8.48 86.11
N LEU A 223 58.55 -7.85 85.94
CA LEU A 223 57.91 -7.06 86.98
C LEU A 223 57.41 -7.98 88.11
N GLN A 224 56.81 -9.12 87.78
CA GLN A 224 56.42 -10.13 88.78
C GLN A 224 57.63 -10.66 89.57
N ILE A 225 58.75 -10.93 88.90
CA ILE A 225 60.00 -11.35 89.57
C ILE A 225 60.48 -10.26 90.53
N ARG A 226 60.54 -9.01 90.08
CA ARG A 226 60.97 -7.87 90.91
C ARG A 226 60.05 -7.65 92.12
N ASP A 227 58.73 -7.76 91.94
CA ASP A 227 57.78 -7.63 93.04
C ASP A 227 57.97 -8.74 94.07
N ARG A 228 58.20 -9.98 93.61
CA ARG A 228 58.53 -11.11 94.50
C ARG A 228 59.83 -10.86 95.25
N ASP A 229 60.87 -10.37 94.58
CA ASP A 229 62.17 -10.08 95.19
C ASP A 229 62.07 -8.91 96.19
N TYR A 230 61.25 -7.91 95.91
CA TYR A 230 60.96 -6.82 96.85
C TYR A 230 60.24 -7.33 98.11
N ILE A 231 59.20 -8.15 97.94
CA ILE A 231 58.48 -8.77 99.07
C ILE A 231 59.43 -9.66 99.88
N MET A 232 60.25 -10.46 99.21
CA MET A 232 61.25 -11.32 99.84
C MET A 232 62.31 -10.49 100.60
N GLY A 233 62.83 -9.41 100.01
CA GLY A 233 63.77 -8.50 100.67
C GLY A 233 63.18 -7.84 101.93
N LYS A 234 61.90 -7.43 101.87
CA LYS A 234 61.16 -6.90 103.03
C LYS A 234 60.99 -7.96 104.13
N ALA A 235 60.68 -9.20 103.77
CA ALA A 235 60.59 -10.30 104.74
C ALA A 235 61.97 -10.60 105.38
N VAL A 236 63.05 -10.61 104.59
CA VAL A 236 64.41 -10.83 105.09
C VAL A 236 64.85 -9.73 106.06
N THR A 237 64.53 -8.46 105.77
CA THR A 237 64.83 -7.34 106.68
C THR A 237 64.05 -7.46 108.00
N GLN A 238 62.76 -7.80 107.95
CA GLN A 238 61.96 -8.07 109.15
C GLN A 238 62.51 -9.24 109.97
N VAL A 239 62.92 -10.34 109.33
CA VAL A 239 63.57 -11.47 110.01
C VAL A 239 64.87 -11.04 110.69
N ARG A 240 65.65 -10.17 110.04
CA ARG A 240 66.90 -9.65 110.61
C ARG A 240 66.64 -8.75 111.82
N GLU A 241 65.66 -7.85 111.77
CA GLU A 241 65.27 -7.02 112.92
C GLU A 241 64.82 -7.85 114.12
N VAL A 242 64.00 -8.89 113.88
CA VAL A 242 63.59 -9.83 114.95
C VAL A 242 64.81 -10.56 115.53
N ALA A 243 65.74 -11.01 114.68
CA ALA A 243 66.96 -11.66 115.13
C ALA A 243 67.84 -10.72 115.98
N ASP A 244 68.00 -9.46 115.57
CA ASP A 244 68.76 -8.44 116.31
C ASP A 244 68.11 -8.11 117.67
N HIS A 245 66.77 -8.06 117.74
CA HIS A 245 66.04 -7.91 118.99
C HIS A 245 66.23 -9.13 119.92
N LEU A 246 66.16 -10.35 119.38
CA LEU A 246 66.44 -11.57 120.15
C LEU A 246 67.88 -11.59 120.66
N GLN A 247 68.85 -11.16 119.84
CA GLN A 247 70.26 -11.02 120.22
C GLN A 247 70.41 -10.04 121.39
N THR A 248 69.72 -8.89 121.33
CA THR A 248 69.75 -7.86 122.38
C THR A 248 69.16 -8.39 123.70
N LEU A 249 68.02 -9.09 123.63
CA LEU A 249 67.41 -9.74 124.79
C LEU A 249 68.31 -10.82 125.40
N ALA A 250 69.01 -11.60 124.57
CA ALA A 250 69.98 -12.59 125.04
C ALA A 250 71.13 -11.94 125.83
N VAL A 251 71.68 -10.83 125.31
CA VAL A 251 72.71 -10.06 126.03
C VAL A 251 72.18 -9.50 127.34
N GLN A 252 70.93 -8.99 127.37
CA GLN A 252 70.30 -8.52 128.62
C GLN A 252 70.09 -9.66 129.61
N ALA A 253 69.67 -10.83 129.15
CA ALA A 253 69.53 -12.03 129.98
C ALA A 253 70.89 -12.47 130.56
N ASP A 254 71.96 -12.40 129.78
CA ASP A 254 73.33 -12.68 130.24
C ASP A 254 73.79 -11.65 131.31
N ILE A 255 73.48 -10.36 131.13
CA ILE A 255 73.78 -9.32 132.13
C ILE A 255 72.99 -9.54 133.42
N LEU A 256 71.70 -9.86 133.33
CA LEU A 256 70.86 -10.16 134.49
C LEU A 256 71.32 -11.44 135.20
N SER A 257 71.75 -12.45 134.45
CA SER A 257 72.36 -13.68 134.97
C SER A 257 73.63 -13.36 135.80
N LEU A 258 74.52 -12.51 135.26
CA LEU A 258 75.73 -12.02 135.96
C LEU A 258 75.40 -11.21 137.24
N LYS A 259 74.33 -10.41 137.20
CA LYS A 259 73.89 -9.62 138.36
C LYS A 259 73.30 -10.49 139.48
N TYR A 260 72.51 -11.51 139.11
CA TYR A 260 71.97 -12.47 140.06
C TYR A 260 73.05 -13.41 140.65
N GLU A 261 74.12 -13.69 139.89
CA GLU A 261 75.35 -14.35 140.37
C GLU A 261 76.09 -13.54 141.44
N SER A 262 76.06 -12.21 141.37
CA SER A 262 76.86 -11.32 142.22
C SER A 262 76.15 -10.83 143.50
N GLU A 263 74.84 -10.60 143.47
CA GLU A 263 74.10 -9.97 144.60
C GLU A 263 73.38 -10.96 145.55
N SER A 264 73.14 -12.22 145.19
CA SER A 264 72.38 -13.18 146.03
C SER A 264 73.16 -14.45 146.37
N ASN A 265 73.27 -14.78 147.66
CA ASN A 265 73.90 -16.04 148.12
C ASN A 265 73.22 -17.29 147.52
N ARG A 266 71.91 -17.22 147.26
CA ARG A 266 71.14 -18.28 146.58
C ARG A 266 71.41 -18.31 145.07
N GLY A 267 71.76 -17.16 144.48
CA GLY A 267 72.16 -17.01 143.08
C GLY A 267 73.51 -17.65 142.77
N ARG A 268 74.51 -17.55 143.66
CA ARG A 268 75.78 -18.29 143.54
C ARG A 268 75.59 -19.80 143.56
N GLU A 269 74.68 -20.29 144.40
CA GLU A 269 74.36 -21.72 144.54
C GLU A 269 73.66 -22.26 143.29
N LEU A 270 72.69 -21.49 142.74
CA LEU A 270 72.03 -21.82 141.48
C LEU A 270 72.95 -21.72 140.26
N ALA A 271 73.87 -20.76 140.21
CA ALA A 271 74.84 -20.65 139.12
C ALA A 271 75.89 -21.76 139.17
N TRP A 272 76.30 -22.18 140.37
CA TRP A 272 77.10 -23.38 140.56
C TRP A 272 76.36 -24.63 140.07
N LEU A 273 75.06 -24.77 140.40
CA LEU A 273 74.21 -25.84 139.88
C LEU A 273 74.03 -25.76 138.36
N LEU A 274 73.83 -24.58 137.78
CA LEU A 274 73.71 -24.40 136.33
C LEU A 274 75.02 -24.73 135.61
N ARG A 275 76.19 -24.34 136.14
CA ARG A 275 77.49 -24.77 135.59
C ARG A 275 77.69 -26.28 135.71
N ARG A 276 77.21 -26.89 136.79
CA ARG A 276 77.19 -28.36 136.97
C ARG A 276 76.27 -29.03 135.94
N VAL A 277 75.08 -28.49 135.72
CA VAL A 277 74.11 -28.99 134.73
C VAL A 277 74.59 -28.77 133.30
N LYS A 278 75.23 -27.63 132.99
CA LYS A 278 75.80 -27.35 131.65
C LYS A 278 76.99 -28.27 131.37
N ALA A 279 77.86 -28.52 132.35
CA ALA A 279 78.92 -29.53 132.24
C ALA A 279 78.36 -30.96 132.09
N LEU A 280 77.27 -31.28 132.79
CA LEU A 280 76.57 -32.57 132.63
C LEU A 280 75.86 -32.67 131.28
N SER A 281 75.31 -31.58 130.73
CA SER A 281 74.61 -31.58 129.44
C SER A 281 75.58 -31.66 128.24
N ILE A 282 76.82 -31.16 128.39
CA ILE A 282 77.91 -31.38 127.42
C ILE A 282 78.45 -32.82 127.52
N ASN A 283 78.41 -33.44 128.72
CA ASN A 283 78.82 -34.84 128.93
C ASN A 283 77.68 -35.88 128.74
N ALA A 284 76.43 -35.44 128.53
CA ALA A 284 75.25 -36.31 128.36
C ALA A 284 74.75 -36.40 126.90
N LYS A 285 75.55 -35.99 125.92
CA LYS A 285 75.32 -36.36 124.51
C LYS A 285 76.62 -36.76 123.79
N PRO A 286 77.06 -38.01 123.94
CA PRO A 286 77.24 -38.91 122.81
C PRO A 286 75.87 -39.56 122.47
N TYR A 287 75.54 -39.64 121.17
CA TYR A 287 74.39 -40.30 120.54
C TYR A 287 73.07 -39.46 120.36
N MET A 288 72.89 -38.98 119.11
CA MET A 288 71.67 -38.41 118.45
C MET A 288 71.14 -37.05 118.95
#